data_AF-A0A940FKG4-F1
#
_entry.id   AF-A0A940FKG4-F1
#
_cell.length_a   1.000
_cell.length_b   1.000
_cell.length_c   1.000
_cell.angle_alpha   90.00
_cell.angle_beta   90.00
_cell.angle_gamma   90.00
#
_symmetry.space_group_name_H-M   'P 1'
#
loop_
_entity.id
_entity.type
_entity.pdbx_description
1 polymer ?
#
loop_
_entity_poly.entity_id
_entity_poly.type
_entity_poly.pdbx_seq_one_letter_code
_entity_poly.pdbx_strand_id
1 'polypeptide(L)'
;MKDLNGDGRLEALVTEGSSYCYGNTGSAFWLLSEKPAGGWQLMFHEVGIAEFLGTKGVGGWPDISVGGPGFCFPVMRWNGKAYVRNRFAYEGKTCRP
;
A
#
# COMPACT_ATOMS: atom_id res chain seq x y z
N MET A 1 -0.86 12.16 6.78
CA MET A 1 -2.03 11.43 7.33
C MET A 1 -3.26 11.93 6.63
N LYS A 2 -4.15 11.03 6.22
CA LYS A 2 -5.38 11.33 5.50
C LYS A 2 -6.34 10.15 5.70
N ASP A 3 -7.63 10.41 5.69
CA ASP A 3 -8.65 9.37 5.55
C ASP A 3 -8.61 8.78 4.12
N LEU A 4 -8.10 7.55 4.02
CA LEU A 4 -7.90 6.87 2.74
C LEU A 4 -9.13 6.08 2.30
N ASN A 5 -9.91 5.55 3.25
CA ASN A 5 -11.04 4.66 2.96
C ASN A 5 -12.41 5.39 3.03
N GLY A 6 -12.46 6.58 3.63
CA GLY A 6 -13.65 7.40 3.81
C GLY A 6 -14.45 7.10 5.08
N ASP A 7 -13.85 6.44 6.08
CA ASP A 7 -14.54 6.04 7.32
C ASP A 7 -14.46 7.08 8.45
N GLY A 8 -13.83 8.22 8.20
CA GLY A 8 -13.66 9.30 9.16
C GLY A 8 -12.48 9.11 10.12
N ARG A 9 -11.63 8.09 9.92
CA ARG A 9 -10.40 7.85 10.67
C ARG A 9 -9.18 8.24 9.86
N LEU A 10 -8.07 8.50 10.53
CA LEU A 10 -6.82 8.83 9.85
C LEU A 10 -6.03 7.56 9.53
N GLU A 11 -5.48 7.52 8.32
CA GLU A 11 -4.40 6.61 7.98
C GLU A 11 -3.06 7.32 7.91
N ALA A 12 -2.02 6.60 8.31
CA ALA A 12 -0.63 7.00 8.22
C ALA A 12 0.13 6.03 7.30
N LEU A 13 0.93 6.60 6.39
CA LEU A 13 1.94 5.88 5.65
C LEU A 13 3.30 6.26 6.23
N VAL A 14 3.98 5.29 6.82
CA VAL A 14 5.36 5.43 7.29
C VAL A 14 6.25 4.85 6.21
N THR A 15 7.27 5.60 5.79
CA THR A 15 8.26 5.16 4.80
C THR A 15 9.65 5.23 5.40
N GLU A 16 10.46 4.21 5.17
CA GLU A 16 11.87 4.19 5.58
C GLU A 16 12.75 3.93 4.35
N GLY A 17 13.87 4.64 4.26
CA GLY A 17 14.89 4.44 3.22
C GLY A 17 16.16 3.84 3.81
N SER A 18 16.62 2.72 3.26
CA SER A 18 17.89 2.08 3.62
C SER A 18 18.29 1.06 2.57
N SER A 19 19.39 1.29 1.85
CA SER A 19 19.95 0.30 0.93
C SER A 19 20.54 -0.91 1.68
N TYR A 20 20.93 -0.73 2.95
CA TYR A 20 21.41 -1.81 3.81
C TYR A 20 20.26 -2.76 4.18
N CYS A 21 19.09 -2.23 4.53
CA CYS A 21 17.92 -3.04 4.91
C CYS A 21 17.13 -3.56 3.70
N TYR A 22 17.04 -2.77 2.63
CA TYR A 22 16.09 -2.99 1.52
C TYR A 22 16.74 -3.21 0.15
N GLY A 23 18.07 -3.36 0.12
CA GLY A 23 18.82 -3.68 -1.09
C GLY A 23 18.58 -2.67 -2.21
N ASN A 24 18.44 -3.18 -3.45
CA ASN A 24 18.24 -2.35 -4.64
C ASN A 24 16.94 -1.54 -4.60
N THR A 25 15.91 -2.02 -3.89
CA THR A 25 14.64 -1.29 -3.75
C THR A 25 14.80 -0.04 -2.91
N GLY A 26 15.70 -0.06 -1.92
CA GLY A 26 16.10 1.12 -1.15
C GLY A 26 15.07 1.65 -0.15
N SER A 27 13.82 1.18 -0.17
CA SER A 27 12.77 1.62 0.75
C SER A 27 11.79 0.52 1.15
N ALA A 28 11.11 0.74 2.27
CA ALA A 28 9.93 0.00 2.69
C ALA A 28 8.88 0.95 3.27
N PHE A 29 7.64 0.47 3.37
CA PHE A 29 6.55 1.24 3.97
C PHE A 29 5.65 0.41 4.88
N TRP A 30 4.94 1.10 5.77
CA TRP A 30 3.90 0.58 6.64
C TRP A 30 2.67 1.47 6.56
N LEU A 31 1.53 0.89 6.21
CA LEU A 31 0.22 1.51 6.26
C LEU A 31 -0.44 1.19 7.60
N LEU A 32 -0.77 2.25 8.33
CA LEU A 32 -1.42 2.20 9.63
C LEU A 32 -2.79 2.87 9.53
N SER A 33 -3.79 2.32 10.22
CA SER A 33 -5.11 2.92 10.39
C SER A 33 -5.38 3.19 11.86
N GLU A 34 -5.96 4.34 12.17
CA GLU A 34 -6.35 4.71 13.51
C GLU A 34 -7.50 3.82 14.01
N LYS A 35 -7.45 3.37 15.27
CA LYS A 35 -8.51 2.55 15.87
C LYS A 35 -9.59 3.41 16.56
N PRO A 36 -10.84 2.90 16.69
CA PRO A 36 -11.92 3.53 17.47
C PRO A 36 -11.57 4.00 18.86
N ALA A 37 -10.81 3.21 19.60
CA ALA A 37 -10.41 3.52 20.98
C ALA A 37 -9.08 4.29 21.06
N GLY A 38 -8.60 4.84 19.94
CA GLY A 38 -7.26 5.41 19.81
C GLY A 38 -6.18 4.37 19.53
N GLY A 39 -5.00 4.85 19.17
CA GLY A 39 -3.87 4.03 18.73
C GLY A 39 -3.98 3.58 17.27
N TRP A 40 -2.99 2.80 16.83
CA TRP A 40 -2.81 2.44 15.43
C TRP A 40 -2.87 0.93 15.20
N GLN A 41 -3.43 0.52 14.06
CA GLN A 41 -3.40 -0.84 13.55
C GLN A 41 -2.54 -0.92 12.31
N LEU A 42 -1.63 -1.89 12.26
CA LEU A 42 -0.93 -2.23 11.03
C LEU A 42 -1.88 -2.90 10.05
N MET A 43 -2.06 -2.27 8.88
CA MET A 43 -2.94 -2.74 7.82
C MET A 43 -2.17 -3.48 6.73
N PHE A 44 -1.01 -2.94 6.37
CA PHE A 44 -0.16 -3.49 5.33
C PHE A 44 1.28 -2.99 5.46
N HIS A 45 2.25 -3.76 5.04
CA HIS A 45 3.63 -3.32 4.90
C HIS A 45 4.30 -4.11 3.78
N GLU A 46 5.20 -3.46 3.05
CA GLU A 46 6.00 -4.10 2.01
C GLU A 46 7.32 -3.37 1.79
N VAL A 47 8.29 -4.09 1.22
CA VAL A 47 9.49 -3.48 0.65
C VAL A 47 9.12 -2.86 -0.70
N GLY A 48 9.34 -1.57 -0.87
CA GLY A 48 8.90 -0.81 -2.03
C GLY A 48 8.45 0.61 -1.71
N ILE A 49 7.80 1.22 -2.69
CA ILE A 49 7.22 2.56 -2.62
C ILE A 49 5.71 2.42 -2.83
N ALA A 50 4.91 2.82 -1.84
CA ALA A 50 3.45 2.74 -1.95
C ALA A 50 2.89 3.88 -2.81
N GLU A 51 2.07 3.54 -3.79
CA GLU A 51 1.22 4.47 -4.54
C GLU A 51 -0.25 4.06 -4.38
N PHE A 52 -1.06 4.96 -3.84
CA PHE A 52 -2.51 4.74 -3.71
C PHE A 52 -3.22 5.02 -5.04
N LEU A 53 -3.89 4.01 -5.57
CA LEU A 53 -4.61 4.09 -6.82
C LEU A 53 -6.06 4.54 -6.59
N GLY A 54 -6.71 5.05 -7.64
CA GLY A 54 -8.12 5.43 -7.60
C GLY A 54 -9.11 4.25 -7.52
N THR A 55 -8.66 3.04 -7.89
CA THR A 55 -9.45 1.81 -7.75
C THR A 55 -9.50 1.36 -6.30
N LYS A 56 -10.65 0.85 -5.85
CA LYS A 56 -10.89 0.49 -4.44
C LYS A 56 -11.26 -0.98 -4.26
N GLY A 57 -10.93 -1.52 -3.10
CA GLY A 57 -11.38 -2.81 -2.58
C GLY A 57 -12.58 -2.68 -1.63
N VAL A 58 -12.75 -3.69 -0.77
CA VAL A 58 -13.82 -3.72 0.22
C VAL A 58 -13.71 -2.54 1.19
N GLY A 59 -14.82 -1.95 1.62
CA GLY A 59 -14.82 -0.88 2.63
C GLY A 59 -14.14 0.42 2.18
N GLY A 60 -14.01 0.66 0.87
CA GLY A 60 -13.48 1.92 0.34
C GLY A 60 -11.95 2.03 0.30
N TRP A 61 -11.24 1.01 0.79
CA TRP A 61 -9.78 0.99 0.81
C TRP A 61 -9.18 1.08 -0.60
N PRO A 62 -8.24 2.01 -0.85
CA PRO A 62 -7.58 2.12 -2.16
C PRO A 62 -6.72 0.89 -2.43
N ASP A 63 -6.67 0.47 -3.69
CA ASP A 63 -5.64 -0.43 -4.18
C ASP A 63 -4.26 0.26 -4.05
N ILE A 64 -3.22 -0.51 -3.73
CA ILE A 64 -1.86 -0.02 -3.53
C ILE A 64 -0.96 -0.63 -4.59
N SER A 65 -0.34 0.19 -5.43
CA SER A 65 0.78 -0.25 -6.27
C SER A 65 2.05 -0.22 -5.41
N VAL A 66 2.80 -1.33 -5.41
CA VAL A 66 4.07 -1.43 -4.69
C VAL A 66 5.20 -1.28 -5.70
N GLY A 67 5.66 -0.04 -5.85
CA GLY A 67 6.72 0.35 -6.76
C GLY A 67 8.12 -0.01 -6.26
N GLY A 68 9.10 0.17 -7.14
CA GLY A 68 10.51 -0.05 -6.91
C GLY A 68 11.27 0.09 -8.23
N PRO A 69 12.55 -0.31 -8.30
CA PRO A 69 13.27 -0.39 -9.57
C PRO A 69 12.54 -1.33 -10.55
N GLY A 70 12.46 -0.93 -11.83
CA GLY A 70 11.88 -1.74 -12.90
C GLY A 70 10.47 -1.28 -13.32
N PHE A 71 9.65 -2.26 -13.69
CA PHE A 71 8.31 -2.08 -14.26
C PHE A 71 7.42 -3.25 -13.89
N CYS A 72 6.12 -3.12 -14.18
CA CYS A 72 5.11 -4.14 -13.88
C CYS A 72 5.00 -4.47 -12.39
N PHE A 73 4.48 -3.51 -11.63
CA PHE A 73 4.42 -3.57 -10.17
C PHE A 73 3.19 -4.34 -9.68
N PRO A 74 3.31 -5.08 -8.55
CA PRO A 74 2.16 -5.72 -7.95
C PRO A 74 1.20 -4.67 -7.40
N VAL A 75 -0.09 -4.85 -7.72
CA VAL A 75 -1.19 -4.06 -7.16
C VAL A 75 -1.90 -4.90 -6.11
N MET A 76 -1.94 -4.38 -4.90
CA MET A 76 -2.51 -5.00 -3.72
C MET A 76 -3.89 -4.43 -3.45
N ARG A 77 -4.86 -5.30 -3.16
CA ARG A 77 -6.25 -4.92 -2.88
C ARG A 77 -6.68 -5.42 -1.51
N TRP A 78 -7.38 -4.57 -0.76
CA TRP A 78 -8.04 -4.98 0.47
C TRP A 78 -9.25 -5.88 0.18
N ASN A 79 -9.23 -7.10 0.73
CA ASN A 79 -10.30 -8.08 0.56
C ASN A 79 -11.34 -8.10 1.70
N GLY A 80 -11.28 -7.15 2.63
CA GLY A 80 -12.10 -7.14 3.85
C GLY A 80 -11.34 -7.61 5.10
N LYS A 81 -10.18 -8.26 4.92
CA LYS A 81 -9.36 -8.79 6.02
C LYS A 81 -7.87 -8.46 5.89
N ALA A 82 -7.35 -8.48 4.67
CA ALA A 82 -5.94 -8.22 4.38
C ALA A 82 -5.78 -7.61 2.99
N TYR A 83 -4.66 -6.91 2.78
CA TYR A 83 -4.18 -6.58 1.45
C TYR A 83 -3.61 -7.83 0.78
N VAL A 84 -4.17 -8.20 -0.37
CA VAL A 84 -3.75 -9.37 -1.16
C VAL A 84 -3.44 -8.95 -2.60
N ARG A 85 -2.55 -9.67 -3.28
CA ARG A 85 -2.19 -9.37 -4.67
C ARG A 85 -3.40 -9.54 -5.58
N ASN A 86 -3.76 -8.48 -6.29
CA ASN A 86 -4.88 -8.43 -7.21
C ASN A 86 -4.43 -8.64 -8.67
N ARG A 87 -3.42 -7.87 -9.10
CA ARG A 87 -2.86 -7.91 -10.45
C ARG A 87 -1.44 -7.36 -10.46
N PHE A 88 -0.77 -7.42 -11.60
CA PHE A 88 0.39 -6.57 -11.88
C PHE A 88 -0.01 -5.47 -12.86
N ALA A 89 0.52 -4.27 -12.68
CA ALA A 89 0.25 -3.15 -13.56
C ALA A 89 1.45 -2.20 -13.71
N TYR A 90 1.50 -1.48 -14.82
CA TYR A 90 2.43 -0.39 -15.08
C TYR A 90 1.72 0.68 -15.91
N GLU A 91 1.85 1.95 -15.50
CA GLU A 91 1.19 3.09 -16.17
C GLU A 91 -0.33 2.86 -16.42
N GLY A 92 -1.02 2.30 -15.43
CA GLY A 92 -2.45 2.02 -15.49
C GLY A 92 -2.84 0.81 -16.34
N LYS A 93 -1.90 0.12 -17.00
CA LYS A 93 -2.17 -1.07 -17.82
C LYS A 93 -1.77 -2.35 -17.08
N THR A 94 -2.57 -3.41 -17.24
CA THR A 94 -2.23 -4.73 -16.68
C THR A 94 -1.05 -5.32 -17.45
N CYS A 95 -0.15 -6.01 -16.75
CA CYS A 95 1.06 -6.60 -17.31
C CYS A 95 1.36 -7.95 -16.65
N ARG A 96 2.39 -8.64 -17.16
CA ARG A 96 2.95 -9.86 -16.57
C ARG A 96 4.46 -9.65 -16.35
N PRO A 97 4.96 -9.87 -15.14
CA PRO A 97 6.39 -9.72 -14.84
C PRO A 97 7.23 -10.81 -15.49
#